data_AF-A0A834BDW5-F1
#
_entry.id   AF-A0A834BDW5-F1
#
_cell.length_a   1.000
_cell.length_b   1.000
_cell.length_c   1.000
_cell.angle_alpha   90.00
_cell.angle_beta   90.00
_cell.angle_gamma   90.00
#
_symmetry.space_group_name_H-M   'P 1'
#
loop_
_entity.id
_entity.type
_entity.pdbx_description
1 polymer ?
#
loop_
_entity_poly.entity_id
_entity_poly.type
_entity_poly.pdbx_seq_one_letter_code
_entity_poly.pdbx_strand_id
1 'polypeptide(L)'
;MMTVYPLLGYLARVQLLGHVFGDVYPSVFHVLVLNLLIVGAGVLTACFYPNIGGIIRYSGAACGLAFVFVYPALTYILALRQEGRLTWPRLLAHVAIIVLGLANLIVQFFL
;
A
#
# COMPACT_ATOMS: atom_id res chain seq x y z
N MET A 1 6.81 -20.32 -3.86
CA MET A 1 7.30 -19.01 -3.37
C MET A 1 8.72 -18.67 -3.82
N MET A 2 9.63 -19.64 -3.98
CA MET A 2 11.04 -19.39 -4.36
C MET A 2 11.24 -18.60 -5.67
N THR A 3 10.34 -18.72 -6.64
CA THR A 3 10.44 -18.01 -7.93
C THR A 3 9.69 -16.66 -7.95
N VAL A 4 8.68 -16.49 -7.08
CA VAL A 4 7.84 -15.28 -7.04
C VAL A 4 8.45 -14.23 -6.10
N TYR A 5 9.09 -14.67 -5.01
CA TYR A 5 9.69 -13.78 -4.02
C TYR A 5 10.78 -12.85 -4.62
N PRO A 6 11.71 -13.32 -5.47
CA PRO A 6 12.68 -12.44 -6.11
C PRO A 6 12.04 -11.38 -7.02
N LEU A 7 10.94 -11.74 -7.70
CA LEU A 7 10.21 -10.82 -8.58
C LEU A 7 9.49 -9.73 -7.78
N LEU A 8 8.84 -10.09 -6.67
CA LEU A 8 8.21 -9.11 -5.77
C LEU A 8 9.26 -8.20 -5.11
N GLY A 9 10.40 -8.75 -4.69
CA GLY A 9 11.52 -7.97 -4.16
C GLY A 9 12.09 -6.99 -5.18
N TYR A 10 12.19 -7.40 -6.45
CA TYR A 10 12.60 -6.52 -7.54
C TYR A 10 11.62 -5.37 -7.76
N LEU A 11 10.30 -5.65 -7.77
CA LEU A 11 9.27 -4.61 -7.91
C LEU A 11 9.33 -3.58 -6.78
N ALA A 12 9.42 -4.04 -5.53
CA ALA A 12 9.53 -3.16 -4.36
C ALA A 12 10.78 -2.28 -4.45
N ARG A 13 11.92 -2.85 -4.87
CA ARG A 13 13.17 -2.12 -5.07
C ARG A 13 13.02 -1.01 -6.10
N VAL A 14 12.47 -1.31 -7.28
CA VAL A 14 12.32 -0.33 -8.36
C VAL A 14 11.39 0.81 -7.95
N GLN A 15 10.29 0.49 -7.26
CA GLN A 15 9.35 1.50 -6.78
C GLN A 15 9.94 2.40 -5.68
N LEU A 16 10.65 1.82 -4.71
CA LEU A 16 11.24 2.59 -3.60
C LEU A 16 12.46 3.40 -4.05
N LEU A 17 13.42 2.78 -4.75
CA LEU A 17 14.63 3.47 -5.20
C LEU A 17 14.32 4.50 -6.28
N GLY A 18 13.41 4.19 -7.21
CA GLY A 18 12.97 5.14 -8.23
C GLY A 18 12.26 6.37 -7.63
N HIS A 19 11.46 6.19 -6.58
CA HIS A 19 10.78 7.31 -5.94
C HIS A 19 11.68 8.15 -5.02
N VAL A 20 12.61 7.51 -4.30
CA VAL A 20 13.49 8.20 -3.33
C VAL A 20 14.72 8.82 -4.00
N PHE A 21 15.34 8.14 -4.95
CA PHE A 21 16.61 8.55 -5.55
C PHE A 21 16.49 9.01 -7.01
N GLY A 22 15.32 8.91 -7.64
CA GLY A 22 15.11 9.30 -9.04
C GLY A 22 15.73 8.34 -10.07
N ASP A 23 16.70 7.53 -9.66
CA ASP A 23 17.34 6.51 -10.47
C ASP A 23 16.97 5.09 -10.01
N VAL A 24 16.78 4.20 -10.99
CA VAL A 24 16.41 2.80 -10.77
C VAL A 24 17.53 1.98 -10.10
N TYR A 25 18.76 2.48 -10.16
CA TYR A 25 19.95 1.81 -9.59
C TYR A 25 21.00 2.83 -9.10
N PRO A 26 20.79 3.45 -7.93
CA PRO A 26 21.72 4.46 -7.43
C PRO A 26 23.07 3.87 -7.01
N SER A 27 23.11 2.71 -6.33
CA SER A 27 24.35 1.95 -6.08
C SER A 27 24.08 0.53 -5.55
N VAL A 28 25.11 -0.34 -5.63
CA VAL A 28 25.09 -1.71 -5.07
C VAL A 28 24.81 -1.71 -3.56
N PHE A 29 25.37 -0.75 -2.81
CA PHE A 29 25.22 -0.68 -1.35
C PHE A 29 23.77 -0.37 -0.95
N HIS A 30 23.12 0.58 -1.63
CA HIS A 30 21.73 0.95 -1.36
C HIS A 30 20.78 -0.23 -1.62
N VAL A 31 21.03 -0.99 -2.69
CA VAL A 31 20.26 -2.20 -3.02
C VAL A 31 20.49 -3.30 -1.98
N LEU A 32 21.73 -3.50 -1.54
CA LEU A 32 22.08 -4.54 -0.57
C LEU A 32 21.45 -4.26 0.80
N VAL A 33 21.49 -3.01 1.27
CA VAL A 33 20.83 -2.59 2.52
C VAL A 33 19.32 -2.81 2.44
N LEU A 34 18.67 -2.40 1.35
CA LEU A 34 17.22 -2.56 1.17
C LEU A 34 16.81 -4.05 1.14
N ASN A 35 17.55 -4.89 0.43
CA ASN A 35 17.29 -6.33 0.40
C ASN A 35 17.50 -6.97 1.79
N LEU A 36 18.56 -6.58 2.50
CA LEU A 36 18.83 -7.08 3.85
C LEU A 36 17.70 -6.69 4.82
N LEU A 37 17.17 -5.48 4.72
CA LEU A 37 16.03 -5.02 5.53
C LEU A 37 14.76 -5.81 5.23
N ILE A 38 14.43 -6.04 3.95
CA ILE A 38 13.23 -6.80 3.56
C ILE A 38 13.31 -8.24 4.05
N VAL A 39 14.45 -8.91 3.81
CA VAL A 39 14.65 -10.30 4.26
C VAL A 39 14.68 -10.36 5.78
N GLY A 40 15.39 -9.44 6.44
CA GLY A 40 15.48 -9.34 7.90
C GLY A 40 14.12 -9.14 8.56
N ALA A 41 13.30 -8.22 8.05
CA ALA A 41 11.94 -8.02 8.54
C ALA A 41 11.10 -9.31 8.40
N GLY A 42 11.18 -9.98 7.25
CA GLY A 42 10.50 -11.26 7.03
C GLY A 42 10.92 -12.36 8.01
N VAL A 43 12.22 -12.50 8.26
CA VAL A 43 12.77 -13.47 9.22
C VAL A 43 12.32 -13.13 10.65
N LEU A 44 12.39 -11.86 11.06
CA LEU A 44 11.95 -11.42 12.38
C LEU A 44 10.46 -11.71 12.59
N THR A 45 9.61 -11.38 11.62
CA THR A 45 8.18 -11.68 11.70
C THR A 45 7.92 -13.20 11.76
N ALA A 46 8.67 -14.00 11.00
CA ALA A 46 8.55 -15.46 11.04
C ALA A 46 8.97 -16.06 12.40
N CYS A 47 9.99 -15.50 13.06
CA CYS A 47 10.46 -15.97 14.35
C CYS A 47 9.57 -15.53 15.52
N PHE A 48 9.12 -14.27 15.54
CA PHE A 48 8.45 -13.70 16.71
C PHE A 48 6.91 -13.69 16.61
N TYR A 49 6.33 -13.62 15.40
CA TYR A 49 4.88 -13.54 15.22
C TYR A 49 4.40 -14.19 13.90
N PRO A 50 4.41 -15.53 13.82
CA PRO A 50 4.05 -16.27 12.60
C PRO A 50 2.52 -16.35 12.35
N ASN A 51 1.75 -15.34 12.75
CA ASN A 51 0.31 -15.30 12.46
C ASN A 51 0.06 -14.69 11.08
N ILE A 52 -0.05 -15.56 10.08
CA ILE A 52 -0.29 -15.19 8.67
C ILE A 52 -1.57 -14.38 8.52
N GLY A 53 -2.65 -14.75 9.22
CA GLY A 53 -3.94 -14.06 9.14
C GLY A 53 -3.86 -12.62 9.64
N GLY A 54 -3.15 -12.38 10.75
CA GLY A 54 -2.92 -11.04 11.28
C GLY A 54 -2.17 -10.16 10.29
N ILE A 55 -1.05 -10.66 9.75
CA ILE A 55 -0.22 -9.91 8.80
C ILE A 55 -1.03 -9.54 7.56
N ILE A 56 -1.81 -10.48 7.01
CA ILE A 56 -2.63 -10.23 5.81
C ILE A 56 -3.76 -9.24 6.10
N ARG A 57 -4.46 -9.35 7.24
CA ARG A 57 -5.56 -8.43 7.59
C ARG A 57 -5.07 -7.00 7.74
N TYR A 58 -4.00 -6.76 8.50
CA TYR A 58 -3.46 -5.42 8.72
C TYR A 58 -2.83 -4.83 7.45
N SER A 59 -1.98 -5.61 6.76
CA SER A 59 -1.36 -5.17 5.51
C SER A 59 -2.41 -4.86 4.45
N GLY A 60 -3.39 -5.76 4.28
CA GLY A 60 -4.51 -5.62 3.34
C GLY A 60 -5.43 -4.44 3.65
N ALA A 61 -5.76 -4.21 4.92
CA ALA A 61 -6.59 -3.07 5.32
C ALA A 61 -5.87 -1.74 5.09
N ALA A 62 -4.59 -1.64 5.44
CA ALA A 62 -3.80 -0.43 5.27
C ALA A 62 -3.57 -0.10 3.78
N CYS A 63 -3.13 -1.07 2.97
CA CYS A 63 -2.90 -0.85 1.54
C CYS A 63 -4.23 -0.69 0.77
N GLY A 64 -5.28 -1.42 1.16
CA GLY A 64 -6.61 -1.30 0.60
C GLY A 64 -7.23 0.08 0.84
N LEU A 65 -7.09 0.64 2.04
CA LEU A 65 -7.52 2.01 2.33
C LEU A 65 -6.90 3.00 1.35
N ALA A 66 -5.58 2.99 1.21
CA ALA A 66 -4.88 3.95 0.36
C ALA A 66 -5.21 3.72 -1.13
N PHE A 67 -4.92 2.53 -1.67
CA PHE A 67 -4.92 2.29 -3.11
C PHE A 67 -6.28 1.89 -3.70
N VAL A 68 -7.15 1.27 -2.91
CA VAL A 68 -8.47 0.79 -3.40
C VAL A 68 -9.57 1.80 -3.11
N PHE A 69 -9.58 2.38 -1.91
CA PHE A 69 -10.69 3.27 -1.51
C PHE A 69 -10.36 4.75 -1.72
N VAL A 70 -9.26 5.25 -1.17
CA VAL A 70 -8.95 6.69 -1.12
C VAL A 70 -8.49 7.21 -2.47
N TYR A 71 -7.45 6.61 -3.06
CA TYR A 71 -6.81 7.15 -4.27
C TYR A 71 -7.78 7.23 -5.48
N PRO A 72 -8.56 6.18 -5.81
CA PRO A 72 -9.48 6.24 -6.94
C PRO A 72 -10.64 7.21 -6.69
N ALA A 73 -11.17 7.24 -5.47
CA ALA A 73 -12.27 8.14 -5.14
C ALA A 73 -11.85 9.62 -5.17
N LEU A 74 -10.67 9.94 -4.63
CA LEU A 74 -10.14 11.31 -4.64
C LEU A 74 -9.82 11.78 -6.05
N THR A 75 -9.14 10.95 -6.85
CA THR A 75 -8.79 11.31 -8.23
C THR A 75 -10.04 11.55 -9.07
N TYR A 76 -11.09 10.74 -8.89
CA TYR A 76 -12.39 10.95 -9.54
C TYR A 76 -13.07 12.25 -9.11
N ILE A 77 -13.13 12.54 -7.80
CA ILE A 77 -13.73 13.79 -7.29
C ILE A 77 -12.97 15.03 -7.80
N LEU A 78 -11.63 14.98 -7.81
CA LEU A 78 -10.79 16.06 -8.31
C LEU A 78 -11.01 16.31 -9.81
N ALA A 79 -11.05 15.25 -10.62
CA ALA A 79 -11.36 15.35 -12.04
C ALA A 79 -12.74 15.97 -12.28
N LEU A 80 -13.77 15.52 -11.55
CA LEU A 80 -15.13 16.02 -11.73
C LEU A 80 -15.31 17.47 -11.24
N ARG A 81 -14.50 17.90 -10.26
CA ARG A 81 -14.42 19.30 -9.82
C ARG A 81 -13.78 20.17 -10.89
N GLN A 82 -12.72 19.71 -11.56
CA GLN A 82 -12.08 20.45 -12.66
C GLN A 82 -13.02 20.61 -13.86
N GLU A 83 -13.88 19.62 -14.13
CA GLU A 83 -14.91 19.70 -15.18
C GLU A 83 -16.14 20.56 -14.78
N GLY A 84 -16.25 20.99 -13.52
CA GLY A 84 -17.43 21.73 -13.04
C GLY A 84 -18.72 20.90 -12.96
N ARG A 85 -18.63 19.57 -13.08
CA ARG A 85 -19.77 18.62 -13.13
C ARG A 85 -20.01 17.91 -11.81
N LEU A 86 -19.45 18.42 -10.72
CA LEU A 86 -19.53 17.81 -9.41
C LEU A 86 -20.96 17.91 -8.86
N THR A 87 -21.66 16.78 -8.86
CA THR A 87 -22.99 16.68 -8.25
C THR A 87 -22.88 16.15 -6.83
N TRP A 88 -23.65 16.75 -5.91
CA TRP A 88 -23.76 16.35 -4.51
C TRP A 88 -23.96 14.84 -4.27
N PRO A 89 -24.85 14.12 -4.98
CA PRO A 89 -25.03 12.67 -4.76
C PRO A 89 -23.79 11.86 -5.13
N ARG A 90 -23.05 12.26 -6.17
CA ARG A 90 -21.81 11.57 -6.57
C ARG A 90 -20.71 11.79 -5.55
N LEU A 91 -20.60 13.01 -5.01
CA LEU A 91 -19.66 13.32 -3.93
C LEU A 91 -19.94 12.46 -2.70
N LEU A 92 -21.20 12.40 -2.27
CA LEU A 92 -21.60 11.63 -1.09
C LEU A 92 -21.27 10.14 -1.25
N ALA A 93 -21.56 9.55 -2.41
CA ALA A 93 -21.26 8.14 -2.69
C ALA A 93 -19.75 7.84 -2.57
N HIS A 94 -18.88 8.68 -3.14
CA HIS A 94 -17.44 8.46 -3.09
C HIS A 94 -16.86 8.71 -1.69
N VAL A 95 -17.40 9.69 -0.95
CA VAL A 95 -17.02 9.90 0.46
C VAL A 95 -17.43 8.70 1.31
N ALA A 96 -18.61 8.12 1.09
CA ALA A 96 -19.05 6.92 1.80
C ALA A 96 -18.09 5.73 1.58
N ILE A 97 -17.59 5.55 0.34
CA ILE A 97 -16.59 4.52 0.01
C ILE A 97 -15.28 4.74 0.81
N ILE A 98 -14.81 5.98 0.91
CA ILE A 98 -13.61 6.31 1.70
C ILE A 98 -13.84 6.01 3.19
N VAL A 99 -15.00 6.37 3.72
CA VAL A 99 -15.37 6.11 5.13
C VAL A 99 -15.43 4.60 5.40
N LEU A 100 -15.95 3.79 4.48
CA LEU A 100 -15.94 2.33 4.60
C LEU A 100 -14.51 1.77 4.66
N GLY A 101 -13.60 2.28 3.83
CA GLY A 101 -12.19 1.90 3.89
C GLY A 101 -11.55 2.23 5.24
N LEU A 102 -11.85 3.42 5.77
CA LEU A 102 -11.37 3.86 7.09
C LEU A 102 -11.92 2.97 8.20
N ALA A 103 -13.22 2.69 8.16
CA ALA A 103 -13.88 1.80 9.11
C ALA A 103 -13.25 0.40 9.09
N ASN A 104 -12.91 -0.14 7.91
CA ASN A 104 -12.24 -1.45 7.82
C ASN A 104 -10.91 -1.45 8.58
N LEU A 105 -10.08 -0.42 8.41
CA LEU A 105 -8.80 -0.33 9.13
C LEU A 105 -9.00 -0.20 10.64
N ILE A 106 -9.94 0.66 11.06
CA ILE A 106 -10.28 0.87 12.48
C ILE A 106 -10.75 -0.45 13.12
N VAL A 107 -11.63 -1.18 12.45
CA VAL A 107 -12.18 -2.45 12.94
C VAL A 107 -11.06 -3.48 13.18
N GLN A 108 -10.00 -3.51 12.36
CA GLN A 108 -8.88 -4.44 12.58
C GLN A 108 -8.14 -4.21 13.91
N PHE A 109 -8.20 -3.00 14.48
CA PHE A 109 -7.58 -2.73 15.80
C PHE A 109 -8.47 -3.18 16.97
N PHE A 110 -9.78 -3.26 16.77
CA PHE A 110 -10.74 -3.66 17.79
C PHE A 110 -11.06 -5.17 17.76
N LEU A 111 -10.90 -5.83 16.61
CA LEU A 111 -11.22 -7.24 16.34
C LEU A 111 -10.08 -7.95 15.59
#